data_AF-A0A257A867-F1
#
_entry.id   AF-A0A257A867-F1
#
_cell.length_a   1.000
_cell.length_b   1.000
_cell.length_c   1.000
_cell.angle_alpha   90.00
_cell.angle_beta   90.00
_cell.angle_gamma   90.00
#
_symmetry.space_group_name_H-M   'P 1'
#
loop_
_entity.id
_entity.type
_entity.pdbx_description
1 polymer ?
#
loop_
_entity_poly.entity_id
_entity_poly.type
_entity_poly.pdbx_seq_one_letter_code
_entity_poly.pdbx_strand_id
1 'polypeptide(L)'
;MDQFLILAYSLAILTYYLGVLIYALPIPWWGIKKWAPTLIYDALAASILIFMFSSIIEVVNYLGSILNVDWQLYFEWITGRIAILGSFISTLMTFSTMLSSAGMKALSTAGLGPIISLATYTLIVLELLFILGLIFQQFFAKILVIGVLLYSVPFRVTRGAGASLIAMSIIFSLALPLLPAFAEAFVVESAEENISEVIERIGSINIEKWGIAFVKGQILDIKGHPIVGALTKWYARHGGEEVFAASYITLDNGWFDAGRPRGGLPYSIPLKLKVVYCGTKLSPELEIIDPQRDFIYDPFKDPNADYFIELRMKDTIIVDEYFIIKLSDTGAISLLKISKNENEVALKLNASKSSILTTIVHEDYNVSKIKVNNVQLESPTEVRKWGQINFYIYNVTIEEGLYEIKIFINPKQQIKKPKISSRGYLESLSGNINNLEDLGRTIASAIFEWIMLPITYLSILIMSTYSLAYVIGGRRVRLPIKT
;
A
#
# COMPACT_ATOMS: atom_id res chain seq x y z
N MET A 1 -47.58 14.93 -5.44
CA MET A 1 -47.81 14.05 -4.26
C MET A 1 -49.30 13.89 -4.05
N ASP A 2 -50.04 15.00 -4.05
CA ASP A 2 -51.50 15.06 -3.89
C ASP A 2 -52.28 14.20 -4.88
N GLN A 3 -51.87 14.15 -6.15
CA GLN A 3 -52.51 13.29 -7.17
C GLN A 3 -52.51 11.80 -6.79
N PHE A 4 -51.45 11.30 -6.14
CA PHE A 4 -51.39 9.90 -5.72
C PHE A 4 -52.23 9.62 -4.48
N LEU A 5 -52.34 10.59 -3.55
CA LEU A 5 -53.25 10.49 -2.39
C LEU A 5 -54.71 10.57 -2.83
N ILE A 6 -55.04 11.43 -3.79
CA ILE A 6 -56.38 11.52 -4.40
C ILE A 6 -56.74 10.19 -5.08
N LEU A 7 -55.80 9.60 -5.81
CA LEU A 7 -55.98 8.29 -6.44
C LEU A 7 -56.17 7.19 -5.39
N ALA A 8 -55.36 7.17 -4.33
CA ALA A 8 -55.50 6.24 -3.21
C ALA A 8 -56.88 6.35 -2.55
N TYR A 9 -57.37 7.58 -2.33
CA TYR A 9 -58.69 7.84 -1.77
C TYR A 9 -59.82 7.38 -2.69
N SER A 10 -59.70 7.63 -3.99
CA SER A 10 -60.65 7.16 -5.00
C SER A 10 -60.73 5.63 -5.03
N LEU A 11 -59.59 4.94 -4.92
CA LEU A 11 -59.52 3.48 -4.83
C LEU A 11 -60.11 2.94 -3.53
N ALA A 12 -59.90 3.63 -2.41
CA ALA A 12 -60.50 3.28 -1.13
C ALA A 12 -62.04 3.39 -1.20
N ILE A 13 -62.57 4.50 -1.75
CA ILE A 13 -64.01 4.69 -1.97
C ILE A 13 -64.59 3.61 -2.88
N LEU A 14 -63.91 3.30 -4.00
CA LEU A 14 -64.33 2.24 -4.91
C LEU A 14 -64.42 0.89 -4.17
N THR A 15 -63.42 0.58 -3.33
CA THR A 15 -63.40 -0.64 -2.51
C THR A 15 -64.58 -0.66 -1.53
N TYR A 16 -64.92 0.47 -0.93
CA TYR A 16 -66.07 0.60 -0.04
C TYR A 16 -67.39 0.31 -0.77
N TYR A 17 -67.63 0.97 -1.91
CA TYR A 17 -68.85 0.77 -2.69
C TYR A 17 -68.98 -0.65 -3.23
N LEU A 18 -67.88 -1.28 -3.68
CA LEU A 18 -67.87 -2.69 -4.05
C LEU A 18 -68.27 -3.58 -2.86
N GLY A 19 -67.75 -3.30 -1.67
CA GLY A 19 -68.11 -4.02 -0.44
C GLY A 19 -69.60 -3.90 -0.10
N VAL A 20 -70.15 -2.69 -0.13
CA VAL A 20 -71.58 -2.43 0.13
C VAL A 20 -72.47 -3.09 -0.92
N LEU A 21 -72.08 -3.02 -2.20
CA LEU A 21 -72.83 -3.65 -3.29
C LEU A 21 -72.87 -5.17 -3.16
N ILE A 22 -71.74 -5.80 -2.83
CA ILE A 22 -71.69 -7.24 -2.57
C ILE A 22 -72.55 -7.62 -1.36
N TYR A 23 -72.62 -6.75 -0.34
CA TYR A 23 -73.45 -6.98 0.83
C TYR A 23 -74.94 -6.91 0.52
N ALA A 24 -75.36 -5.92 -0.27
CA ALA A 24 -76.75 -5.65 -0.63
C ALA A 24 -77.31 -6.63 -1.67
N LEU A 25 -76.45 -7.30 -2.44
CA LEU A 25 -76.88 -8.25 -3.47
C LEU A 25 -77.65 -9.45 -2.87
N PRO A 26 -78.81 -9.83 -3.43
CA PRO A 26 -79.61 -10.97 -2.99
C PRO A 26 -79.02 -12.31 -3.50
N ILE A 27 -77.70 -12.50 -3.37
CA ILE A 27 -77.00 -13.72 -3.82
C ILE A 27 -76.83 -14.66 -2.61
N PRO A 28 -77.31 -15.92 -2.66
CA PRO A 28 -77.22 -16.87 -1.56
C PRO A 28 -75.85 -17.58 -1.50
N TRP A 29 -74.75 -16.93 -1.90
CA TRP A 29 -73.42 -17.54 -1.88
C TRP A 29 -72.55 -16.96 -0.76
N TRP A 30 -72.37 -17.74 0.30
CA TRP A 30 -71.60 -17.35 1.49
C TRP A 30 -70.14 -17.00 1.16
N GLY A 31 -69.56 -17.68 0.16
CA GLY A 31 -68.19 -17.46 -0.30
C GLY A 31 -67.94 -16.06 -0.88
N ILE A 32 -68.96 -15.42 -1.46
CA ILE A 32 -68.89 -14.05 -1.98
C ILE A 32 -69.27 -13.04 -0.88
N LYS A 33 -70.32 -13.35 -0.10
CA LYS A 33 -70.80 -12.46 0.97
C LYS A 33 -69.78 -12.21 2.08
N LYS A 34 -68.87 -13.14 2.37
CA LYS A 34 -67.78 -12.92 3.35
C LYS A 34 -66.78 -11.83 2.93
N TRP A 35 -66.68 -11.52 1.64
CA TRP A 35 -65.78 -10.47 1.15
C TRP A 35 -66.33 -9.07 1.36
N ALA A 36 -67.66 -8.90 1.41
CA ALA A 36 -68.29 -7.60 1.65
C ALA A 36 -67.81 -6.89 2.93
N PRO A 37 -67.94 -7.48 4.14
CA PRO A 37 -67.46 -6.83 5.36
C PRO A 37 -65.93 -6.63 5.35
N THR A 38 -65.20 -7.51 4.67
CA THR A 38 -63.74 -7.42 4.53
C THR A 38 -63.34 -6.20 3.69
N LEU A 39 -63.99 -5.97 2.55
CA LEU A 39 -63.75 -4.83 1.66
C LEU A 39 -64.15 -3.50 2.31
N ILE A 40 -65.27 -3.48 3.05
CA ILE A 40 -65.70 -2.30 3.81
C ILE A 40 -64.64 -1.93 4.87
N TYR A 41 -64.18 -2.90 5.66
CA TYR A 41 -63.11 -2.70 6.63
C TYR A 41 -61.82 -2.20 5.96
N ASP A 42 -61.45 -2.79 4.82
CA ASP A 42 -60.24 -2.41 4.09
C ASP A 42 -60.27 -0.97 3.59
N ALA A 43 -61.41 -0.55 3.05
CA ALA A 43 -61.61 0.80 2.57
C ALA A 43 -61.54 1.83 3.71
N LEU A 44 -62.13 1.52 4.86
CA LEU A 44 -62.04 2.37 6.05
C LEU A 44 -60.60 2.45 6.56
N ALA A 45 -59.88 1.32 6.65
CA ALA A 45 -58.48 1.29 7.06
C ALA A 45 -57.58 2.10 6.10
N ALA A 46 -57.79 1.96 4.79
CA ALA A 46 -57.07 2.74 3.79
C ALA A 46 -57.37 4.24 3.90
N SER A 47 -58.65 4.62 4.10
CA SER A 47 -59.06 6.01 4.29
C SER A 47 -58.44 6.64 5.53
N ILE A 48 -58.42 5.92 6.66
CA ILE A 48 -57.74 6.36 7.88
C ILE A 48 -56.25 6.59 7.60
N LEU A 49 -55.59 5.66 6.91
CA LEU A 49 -54.17 5.78 6.59
C LEU A 49 -53.87 6.99 5.70
N ILE A 50 -54.73 7.28 4.72
CA ILE A 50 -54.65 8.48 3.88
C ILE A 50 -54.79 9.75 4.73
N PHE A 51 -55.75 9.81 5.65
CA PHE A 51 -55.91 10.96 6.54
C PHE A 51 -54.77 11.11 7.54
N MET A 52 -54.17 10.01 7.99
CA MET A 52 -53.01 10.01 8.89
C MET A 52 -51.68 10.26 8.17
N PHE A 53 -51.65 10.39 6.84
CA PHE A 53 -50.42 10.51 6.07
C PHE A 53 -49.47 11.60 6.59
N SER A 54 -49.98 12.83 6.75
CA SER A 54 -49.16 13.95 7.26
C SER A 54 -48.74 13.71 8.71
N SER A 55 -49.63 13.17 9.55
CA SER A 55 -49.32 12.83 10.94
C SER A 55 -48.24 11.76 11.04
N ILE A 56 -48.20 10.78 10.13
CA ILE A 56 -47.12 9.77 10.08
C ILE A 56 -45.78 10.45 9.81
N ILE A 57 -45.72 11.38 8.85
CA ILE A 57 -44.49 12.13 8.54
C ILE A 57 -44.03 12.94 9.77
N GLU A 58 -44.94 13.65 10.42
CA GLU A 58 -44.63 14.45 11.61
C GLU A 58 -44.14 13.58 12.77
N VAL A 59 -44.80 12.45 13.03
CA VAL A 59 -44.38 11.50 14.08
C VAL A 59 -42.99 10.93 13.76
N VAL A 60 -42.72 10.58 12.50
CA VAL A 60 -41.40 10.11 12.08
C VAL A 60 -40.33 11.19 12.30
N ASN A 61 -40.60 12.44 11.91
CA ASN A 61 -39.65 13.53 12.13
C ASN A 61 -39.42 13.81 13.63
N TYR A 62 -40.49 13.76 14.43
CA TYR A 62 -40.43 13.93 15.88
C TYR A 62 -39.60 12.82 16.54
N LEU A 63 -39.86 11.55 16.20
CA LEU A 63 -39.05 10.42 16.67
C LEU A 63 -37.59 10.55 16.22
N GLY A 64 -37.35 11.00 15.00
CA GLY A 64 -36.01 11.29 14.50
C GLY A 64 -35.28 12.34 15.35
N SER A 65 -35.97 13.41 15.76
CA SER A 65 -35.39 14.43 16.64
C SER A 65 -35.04 13.90 18.04
N ILE A 66 -35.85 13.01 18.61
CA ILE A 66 -35.57 12.36 19.91
C ILE A 66 -34.37 11.42 19.81
N LEU A 67 -34.28 10.67 18.71
CA LEU A 67 -33.20 9.74 18.44
C LEU A 67 -31.91 10.44 17.96
N ASN A 68 -31.92 11.77 17.86
CA ASN A 68 -30.81 12.59 17.35
C ASN A 68 -30.34 12.12 15.96
N VAL A 69 -31.30 11.81 15.08
CA VAL A 69 -31.06 11.35 13.72
C VAL A 69 -30.46 12.48 12.89
N ASP A 70 -29.22 12.29 12.42
CA ASP A 70 -28.53 13.24 11.57
C ASP A 70 -28.12 12.60 10.23
N TRP A 71 -28.80 13.03 9.16
CA TRP A 71 -28.49 12.61 7.80
C TRP A 71 -27.14 13.16 7.31
N GLN A 72 -26.72 14.33 7.78
CA GLN A 72 -25.44 14.90 7.41
C GLN A 72 -24.31 14.02 7.92
N LEU A 73 -24.36 13.63 9.19
CA LEU A 73 -23.40 12.69 9.80
C LEU A 73 -23.34 11.37 9.00
N TYR A 74 -24.48 10.83 8.59
CA TYR A 74 -24.53 9.64 7.74
C TYR A 74 -23.79 9.81 6.41
N PHE A 75 -24.02 10.91 5.68
CA PHE A 75 -23.36 11.14 4.39
C PHE A 75 -21.88 11.46 4.55
N GLU A 76 -21.49 12.22 5.57
CA GLU A 76 -20.08 12.49 5.89
C GLU A 76 -19.34 11.18 6.21
N TRP A 77 -19.95 10.31 7.02
CA TRP A 77 -19.39 9.00 7.38
C TRP A 77 -19.14 8.12 6.15
N ILE A 78 -20.11 8.03 5.22
CA ILE A 78 -19.95 7.23 3.99
C ILE A 78 -18.96 7.88 3.02
N THR A 79 -19.08 9.19 2.78
CA THR A 79 -18.25 9.88 1.77
C THR A 79 -16.78 9.93 2.16
N GLY A 80 -16.46 10.08 3.46
CA GLY A 80 -15.09 9.95 3.96
C GLY A 80 -14.48 8.58 3.63
N ARG A 81 -15.23 7.50 3.89
CA ARG A 81 -14.79 6.12 3.63
C ARG A 81 -14.64 5.82 2.14
N ILE A 82 -15.54 6.32 1.30
CA ILE A 82 -15.43 6.27 -0.16
C ILE A 82 -14.13 6.96 -0.62
N ALA A 83 -13.82 8.15 -0.09
CA ALA A 83 -12.63 8.89 -0.47
C ALA A 83 -11.33 8.18 -0.07
N ILE A 84 -11.29 7.61 1.14
CA ILE A 84 -10.13 6.85 1.66
C ILE A 84 -9.92 5.58 0.82
N LEU A 85 -10.98 4.81 0.54
CA LEU A 85 -10.88 3.62 -0.32
C LEU A 85 -10.49 3.96 -1.76
N GLY A 86 -11.05 5.03 -2.32
CA GLY A 86 -10.67 5.50 -3.65
C GLY A 86 -9.18 5.82 -3.72
N SER A 87 -8.66 6.52 -2.70
CA SER A 87 -7.23 6.84 -2.58
C SER A 87 -6.37 5.59 -2.40
N PHE A 88 -6.82 4.64 -1.59
CA PHE A 88 -6.15 3.36 -1.37
C PHE A 88 -6.05 2.53 -2.66
N ILE A 89 -7.17 2.37 -3.37
CA ILE A 89 -7.22 1.65 -4.65
C ILE A 89 -6.30 2.32 -5.67
N SER A 90 -6.36 3.64 -5.80
CA SER A 90 -5.48 4.38 -6.70
C SER A 90 -4.00 4.12 -6.36
N THR A 91 -3.65 4.20 -5.08
CA THR A 91 -2.27 3.98 -4.60
C THR A 91 -1.80 2.55 -4.90
N LEU A 92 -2.64 1.54 -4.62
CA LEU A 92 -2.33 0.14 -4.91
C LEU A 92 -2.25 -0.14 -6.41
N MET A 93 -3.12 0.46 -7.23
CA MET A 93 -3.06 0.31 -8.69
C MET A 93 -1.78 0.93 -9.25
N THR A 94 -1.45 2.15 -8.85
CA THR A 94 -0.19 2.81 -9.23
C THR A 94 1.00 1.95 -8.83
N PHE A 95 1.05 1.49 -7.57
CA PHE A 95 2.11 0.63 -7.10
C PHE A 95 2.17 -0.73 -7.83
N SER A 96 1.02 -1.32 -8.16
CA SER A 96 0.94 -2.57 -8.93
C SER A 96 1.46 -2.40 -10.35
N THR A 97 1.11 -1.30 -11.03
CA THR A 97 1.65 -1.00 -12.37
C THR A 97 3.16 -0.77 -12.33
N MET A 98 3.67 -0.12 -11.28
CA MET A 98 5.11 0.04 -11.05
C MET A 98 5.80 -1.31 -10.94
N LEU A 99 5.32 -2.21 -10.08
CA LEU A 99 5.88 -3.57 -9.93
C LEU A 99 5.85 -4.35 -11.24
N SER A 100 4.75 -4.27 -12.00
CA SER A 100 4.60 -4.93 -13.30
C SER A 100 5.65 -4.44 -14.31
N SER A 101 5.86 -3.12 -14.39
CA SER A 101 6.86 -2.49 -15.26
C SER A 101 8.30 -2.84 -14.86
N ALA A 102 8.54 -3.06 -13.57
CA ALA A 102 9.82 -3.47 -13.00
C ALA A 102 10.15 -4.96 -13.20
N GLY A 103 9.30 -5.73 -13.90
CA GLY A 103 9.48 -7.16 -14.12
C GLY A 103 8.95 -8.05 -12.98
N MET A 104 8.29 -7.47 -11.97
CA MET A 104 7.67 -8.17 -10.84
C MET A 104 6.17 -8.45 -11.09
N LYS A 105 5.82 -8.87 -12.31
CA LYS A 105 4.43 -9.14 -12.72
C LYS A 105 3.70 -10.08 -11.77
N ALA A 106 4.38 -11.13 -11.29
CA ALA A 106 3.78 -12.10 -10.37
C ALA A 106 3.32 -11.48 -9.04
N LEU A 107 4.09 -10.53 -8.47
CA LEU A 107 3.70 -9.85 -7.23
C LEU A 107 2.54 -8.86 -7.46
N SER A 108 2.58 -8.15 -8.59
CA SER A 108 1.51 -7.24 -9.02
C SER A 108 0.18 -7.98 -9.21
N THR A 109 0.18 -9.12 -9.93
CA THR A 109 -1.06 -9.83 -10.27
C THR A 109 -1.54 -10.76 -9.17
N ALA A 110 -0.65 -11.56 -8.58
CA ALA A 110 -1.04 -12.57 -7.58
C ALA A 110 -1.08 -12.02 -6.15
N GLY A 111 -0.24 -11.02 -5.83
CA GLY A 111 -0.21 -10.40 -4.50
C GLY A 111 -1.23 -9.28 -4.36
N LEU A 112 -1.08 -8.22 -5.16
CA LEU A 112 -1.91 -7.01 -5.03
C LEU A 112 -3.26 -7.12 -5.74
N GLY A 113 -3.36 -7.90 -6.81
CA GLY A 113 -4.59 -8.06 -7.59
C GLY A 113 -5.83 -8.41 -6.74
N PRO A 114 -5.76 -9.45 -5.88
CA PRO A 114 -6.86 -9.78 -4.97
C PRO A 114 -7.23 -8.64 -4.02
N ILE A 115 -6.24 -7.92 -3.48
CA ILE A 115 -6.44 -6.83 -2.51
C ILE A 115 -7.14 -5.64 -3.19
N ILE A 116 -6.67 -5.26 -4.38
CA ILE A 116 -7.32 -4.24 -5.21
C ILE A 116 -8.76 -4.63 -5.53
N SER A 117 -9.01 -5.89 -5.88
CA SER A 117 -10.36 -6.38 -6.18
C SER A 117 -11.28 -6.29 -4.96
N LEU A 118 -10.81 -6.73 -3.79
CA LEU A 118 -11.56 -6.64 -2.53
C LEU A 118 -11.86 -5.20 -2.13
N ALA A 119 -10.88 -4.29 -2.27
CA ALA A 119 -11.09 -2.86 -2.03
C ALA A 119 -12.13 -2.27 -2.98
N THR A 120 -12.09 -2.66 -4.26
CA THR A 120 -13.08 -2.23 -5.27
C THR A 120 -14.49 -2.73 -4.92
N TYR A 121 -14.64 -3.98 -4.50
CA TYR A 121 -15.95 -4.50 -4.05
C TYR A 121 -16.45 -3.78 -2.80
N THR A 122 -15.56 -3.46 -1.86
CA THR A 122 -15.91 -2.67 -0.66
C THR A 122 -16.39 -1.27 -1.04
N LEU A 123 -15.71 -0.62 -1.99
CA LEU A 123 -16.11 0.69 -2.51
C LEU A 123 -17.52 0.64 -3.14
N ILE A 124 -17.80 -0.37 -3.96
CA ILE A 124 -19.13 -0.55 -4.60
C ILE A 124 -20.24 -0.70 -3.54
N VAL A 125 -19.98 -1.44 -2.45
CA VAL A 125 -20.95 -1.59 -1.37
C VAL A 125 -21.22 -0.25 -0.68
N LEU A 126 -20.19 0.55 -0.40
CA LEU A 126 -20.35 1.88 0.19
C LEU A 126 -21.12 2.83 -0.74
N GLU A 127 -20.86 2.80 -2.05
CA GLU A 127 -21.63 3.57 -3.03
C GLU A 127 -23.09 3.14 -3.07
N LEU A 128 -23.37 1.84 -2.95
CA LEU A 128 -24.74 1.34 -2.88
C LEU A 128 -25.46 1.82 -1.61
N LEU A 129 -24.76 1.84 -0.47
CA LEU A 129 -25.29 2.44 0.76
C LEU A 129 -25.54 3.94 0.59
N PHE A 130 -24.62 4.69 -0.03
CA PHE A 130 -24.79 6.11 -0.32
C PHE A 130 -26.06 6.37 -1.14
N ILE A 131 -26.26 5.62 -2.23
CA ILE A 131 -27.45 5.73 -3.08
C ILE A 131 -28.72 5.36 -2.29
N LEU A 132 -28.66 4.31 -1.47
CA LEU A 132 -29.77 3.92 -0.61
C LEU A 132 -30.16 5.05 0.36
N GLY A 133 -29.17 5.69 0.97
CA GLY A 133 -29.37 6.86 1.83
C GLY A 133 -30.03 8.03 1.10
N LEU A 134 -29.54 8.36 -0.10
CA LEU A 134 -30.16 9.41 -0.93
C LEU A 134 -31.61 9.10 -1.26
N ILE A 135 -31.93 7.83 -1.58
CA ILE A 135 -33.31 7.42 -1.89
C ILE A 135 -34.23 7.68 -0.70
N PHE A 136 -33.83 7.27 0.51
CA PHE A 136 -34.69 7.44 1.68
C PHE A 136 -34.76 8.88 2.17
N GLN A 137 -33.66 9.64 2.12
CA GLN A 137 -33.69 11.05 2.51
C GLN A 137 -34.57 11.89 1.56
N GLN A 138 -34.44 11.70 0.25
CA GLN A 138 -35.13 12.54 -0.75
C GLN A 138 -36.53 12.05 -1.10
N PHE A 139 -36.76 10.74 -1.04
CA PHE A 139 -38.02 10.13 -1.50
C PHE A 139 -38.85 9.49 -0.39
N PHE A 140 -38.51 9.66 0.90
CA PHE A 140 -39.30 9.16 2.04
C PHE A 140 -40.82 9.33 1.84
N ALA A 141 -41.28 10.58 1.69
CA ALA A 141 -42.70 10.88 1.54
C ALA A 141 -43.29 10.27 0.25
N LYS A 142 -42.51 10.15 -0.83
CA LYS A 142 -42.98 9.54 -2.08
C LYS A 142 -43.15 8.02 -1.93
N ILE A 143 -42.20 7.34 -1.27
CA ILE A 143 -42.26 5.89 -0.99
C ILE A 143 -43.45 5.60 -0.07
N LEU A 144 -43.66 6.42 0.96
CA LEU A 144 -44.80 6.34 1.87
C LEU A 144 -46.13 6.43 1.09
N VAL A 145 -46.30 7.45 0.23
CA VAL A 145 -47.51 7.63 -0.59
C VAL A 145 -47.75 6.45 -1.55
N ILE A 146 -46.71 5.94 -2.21
CA ILE A 146 -46.83 4.76 -3.07
C ILE A 146 -47.29 3.56 -2.24
N GLY A 147 -46.76 3.41 -1.02
CA GLY A 147 -47.21 2.40 -0.07
C GLY A 147 -48.70 2.54 0.28
N VAL A 148 -49.17 3.75 0.58
CA VAL A 148 -50.59 4.06 0.85
C VAL A 148 -51.47 3.74 -0.36
N LEU A 149 -51.03 4.09 -1.56
CA LEU A 149 -51.74 3.81 -2.80
C LEU A 149 -51.88 2.30 -3.03
N LEU A 150 -50.80 1.53 -2.91
CA LEU A 150 -50.84 0.08 -3.05
C LEU A 150 -51.64 -0.60 -1.93
N TYR A 151 -51.68 0.00 -0.73
CA TYR A 151 -52.53 -0.47 0.36
C TYR A 151 -54.02 -0.29 0.05
N SER A 152 -54.37 0.72 -0.75
CA SER A 152 -55.75 1.11 -1.08
C SER A 152 -56.36 0.34 -2.27
N VAL A 153 -55.58 -0.51 -2.94
CA VAL A 153 -56.07 -1.30 -4.09
C VAL A 153 -57.12 -2.33 -3.65
N PRO A 154 -58.25 -2.44 -4.37
CA PRO A 154 -59.33 -3.37 -4.04
C PRO A 154 -58.88 -4.83 -3.92
N PHE A 155 -59.69 -5.65 -3.23
CA PHE A 155 -59.47 -7.09 -3.05
C PHE A 155 -58.14 -7.49 -2.37
N ARG A 156 -57.45 -6.53 -1.74
CA ARG A 156 -56.17 -6.74 -1.04
C ARG A 156 -55.05 -7.28 -1.94
N VAL A 157 -55.11 -7.09 -3.26
CA VAL A 157 -54.13 -7.67 -4.21
C VAL A 157 -52.71 -7.22 -3.88
N THR A 158 -52.53 -5.92 -3.61
CA THR A 158 -51.22 -5.31 -3.35
C THR A 158 -51.04 -4.86 -1.90
N ARG A 159 -51.97 -5.19 -0.99
CA ARG A 159 -51.97 -4.70 0.38
C ARG A 159 -50.71 -5.06 1.17
N GLY A 160 -50.17 -6.26 0.94
CA GLY A 160 -48.91 -6.69 1.55
C GLY A 160 -47.73 -5.83 1.09
N ALA A 161 -47.62 -5.57 -0.22
CA ALA A 161 -46.58 -4.71 -0.78
C ALA A 161 -46.73 -3.25 -0.30
N GLY A 162 -47.96 -2.73 -0.23
CA GLY A 162 -48.25 -1.41 0.32
C GLY A 162 -47.83 -1.27 1.78
N ALA A 163 -48.21 -2.23 2.63
CA ALA A 163 -47.81 -2.25 4.04
C ALA A 163 -46.28 -2.35 4.21
N SER A 164 -45.59 -3.13 3.37
CA SER A 164 -44.13 -3.21 3.38
C SER A 164 -43.47 -1.89 2.99
N LEU A 165 -43.95 -1.19 1.96
CA LEU A 165 -43.39 0.11 1.56
C LEU A 165 -43.62 1.18 2.63
N ILE A 166 -44.80 1.19 3.26
CA ILE A 166 -45.08 2.09 4.39
C ILE A 166 -44.09 1.81 5.52
N ALA A 167 -43.98 0.55 5.97
CA ALA A 167 -43.08 0.16 7.04
C ALA A 167 -41.61 0.46 6.70
N MET A 168 -41.18 0.18 5.47
CA MET A 168 -39.83 0.41 5.00
C MET A 168 -39.50 1.91 5.01
N SER A 169 -40.39 2.74 4.49
CA SER A 169 -40.20 4.20 4.48
C SER A 169 -40.03 4.75 5.90
N ILE A 170 -40.83 4.29 6.86
CA ILE A 170 -40.74 4.72 8.26
C ILE A 170 -39.42 4.27 8.89
N ILE A 171 -39.10 2.98 8.79
CA ILE A 171 -37.96 2.39 9.49
C ILE A 171 -36.64 2.87 8.89
N PHE A 172 -36.50 2.85 7.57
CA PHE A 172 -35.24 3.28 6.95
C PHE A 172 -35.02 4.77 7.11
N SER A 173 -36.06 5.61 7.11
CA SER A 173 -35.87 7.04 7.32
C SER A 173 -35.47 7.41 8.76
N LEU A 174 -35.85 6.60 9.74
CA LEU A 174 -35.43 6.77 11.14
C LEU A 174 -34.07 6.14 11.43
N ALA A 175 -33.86 4.92 10.95
CA ALA A 175 -32.78 4.08 11.43
C ALA A 175 -31.56 4.10 10.51
N LEU A 176 -31.71 4.22 9.18
CA LEU A 176 -30.56 4.23 8.28
C LEU A 176 -29.49 5.29 8.65
N PRO A 177 -29.85 6.51 9.07
CA PRO A 177 -28.85 7.51 9.48
C PRO A 177 -28.13 7.19 10.79
N LEU A 178 -28.62 6.23 11.57
CA LEU A 178 -27.97 5.74 12.79
C LEU A 178 -26.93 4.65 12.52
N LEU A 179 -26.74 4.26 11.26
CA LEU A 179 -25.70 3.30 10.85
C LEU A 179 -24.29 3.68 11.34
N PRO A 180 -23.83 4.95 11.27
CA PRO A 180 -22.52 5.35 11.78
C PRO A 180 -22.36 5.04 13.27
N ALA A 181 -23.32 5.46 14.09
CA ALA A 181 -23.31 5.20 15.53
C ALA A 181 -23.36 3.70 15.85
N PHE A 182 -24.09 2.93 15.04
CA PHE A 182 -24.07 1.47 15.14
C PHE A 182 -22.68 0.92 14.82
N ALA A 183 -22.06 1.34 13.72
CA ALA A 183 -20.74 0.84 13.32
C ALA A 183 -19.69 1.16 14.40
N GLU A 184 -19.63 2.40 14.88
CA GLU A 184 -18.69 2.85 15.92
C GLU A 184 -18.79 2.03 17.21
N ALA A 185 -19.98 1.57 17.58
CA ALA A 185 -20.18 0.75 18.77
C ALA A 185 -19.54 -0.65 18.69
N PHE A 186 -19.22 -1.14 17.48
CA PHE A 186 -18.64 -2.46 17.25
C PHE A 186 -17.23 -2.45 16.67
N VAL A 187 -16.65 -1.26 16.40
CA VAL A 187 -15.28 -1.12 15.90
C VAL A 187 -14.28 -1.18 17.05
N VAL A 188 -13.31 -2.10 16.93
CA VAL A 188 -12.19 -2.25 17.88
C VAL A 188 -10.90 -1.65 17.33
N GLU A 189 -10.73 -1.67 16.01
CA GLU A 189 -9.57 -1.16 15.29
C GLU A 189 -10.06 -0.46 14.02
N SER A 190 -9.68 0.81 13.82
CA SER A 190 -10.18 1.64 12.73
C SER A 190 -9.59 1.19 11.39
N ALA A 191 -10.45 0.74 10.47
CA ALA A 191 -10.02 0.45 9.10
C ALA A 191 -9.45 1.70 8.40
N GLU A 192 -9.99 2.87 8.72
CA GLU A 192 -9.57 4.17 8.16
C GLU A 192 -8.12 4.52 8.54
N GLU A 193 -7.74 4.35 9.81
CA GLU A 193 -6.36 4.61 10.27
C GLU A 193 -5.37 3.65 9.61
N ASN A 194 -5.72 2.35 9.59
CA ASN A 194 -4.89 1.31 8.99
C ASN A 194 -4.66 1.53 7.48
N ILE A 195 -5.71 1.91 6.75
CA ILE A 195 -5.59 2.22 5.32
C ILE A 195 -4.73 3.46 5.10
N SER A 196 -4.94 4.50 5.90
CA SER A 196 -4.19 5.76 5.78
C SER A 196 -2.69 5.56 6.04
N GLU A 197 -2.34 4.77 7.06
CA GLU A 197 -0.94 4.42 7.34
C GLU A 197 -0.29 3.68 6.16
N VAL A 198 -1.02 2.74 5.54
CA VAL A 198 -0.52 2.04 4.35
C VAL A 198 -0.33 2.99 3.17
N ILE A 199 -1.28 3.92 2.94
CA ILE A 199 -1.16 4.93 1.89
C ILE A 199 0.10 5.78 2.11
N GLU A 200 0.36 6.21 3.35
CA GLU A 200 1.53 7.02 3.70
C GLU A 200 2.84 6.23 3.49
N ARG A 201 2.88 4.97 3.94
CA ARG A 201 4.04 4.08 3.74
C ARG A 201 4.35 3.88 2.26
N ILE A 202 3.35 3.69 1.40
CA ILE A 202 3.53 3.53 -0.04
C ILE A 202 3.88 4.87 -0.71
N GLY A 203 3.22 5.96 -0.31
CA GLY A 203 3.39 7.31 -0.87
C GLY A 203 4.74 7.97 -0.55
N SER A 204 5.41 7.54 0.52
CA SER A 204 6.73 8.04 0.92
C SER A 204 7.85 7.76 -0.09
N ILE A 205 7.66 6.82 -1.03
CA ILE A 205 8.66 6.52 -2.06
C ILE A 205 8.10 6.90 -3.42
N ASN A 206 8.41 8.13 -3.84
CA ASN A 206 7.87 8.72 -5.05
C ASN A 206 8.65 8.23 -6.29
N ILE A 207 8.51 6.94 -6.62
CA ILE A 207 9.17 6.30 -7.78
C ILE A 207 8.72 6.95 -9.09
N GLU A 208 7.50 7.49 -9.17
CA GLU A 208 7.04 8.31 -10.30
C GLU A 208 7.96 9.52 -10.53
N LYS A 209 8.41 10.17 -9.45
CA LYS A 209 9.37 11.27 -9.54
C LYS A 209 10.82 10.80 -9.66
N TRP A 210 11.16 9.64 -9.12
CA TRP A 210 12.55 9.19 -9.02
C TRP A 210 12.97 8.26 -10.16
N GLY A 211 12.03 7.63 -10.88
CA GLY A 211 12.28 6.67 -11.94
C GLY A 211 12.97 5.38 -11.47
N ILE A 212 13.10 4.42 -12.40
CA ILE A 212 13.88 3.19 -12.20
C ILE A 212 14.77 3.00 -13.43
N ALA A 213 16.07 2.78 -13.19
CA ALA A 213 17.02 2.29 -14.18
C ALA A 213 17.61 0.97 -13.70
N PHE A 214 17.66 -0.03 -14.58
CA PHE A 214 18.36 -1.29 -14.32
C PHE A 214 19.80 -1.15 -14.75
N VAL A 215 20.72 -1.14 -13.78
CA VAL A 215 22.11 -0.74 -14.01
C VAL A 215 23.06 -1.88 -13.65
N LYS A 216 24.06 -2.12 -14.48
CA LYS A 216 25.26 -2.86 -14.08
C LYS A 216 26.43 -1.90 -14.03
N GLY A 217 27.28 -2.00 -13.03
CA GLY A 217 28.46 -1.15 -13.02
C GLY A 217 29.69 -1.82 -12.48
N GLN A 218 30.85 -1.36 -12.94
CA GLN A 218 32.14 -1.91 -12.56
C GLN A 218 32.86 -0.95 -11.63
N ILE A 219 33.36 -1.46 -10.51
CA ILE A 219 34.20 -0.71 -9.58
C ILE A 219 35.66 -1.05 -9.85
N LEU A 220 36.46 -0.03 -10.15
CA LEU A 220 37.87 -0.15 -10.52
C LEU A 220 38.76 0.65 -9.55
N ASP A 221 39.99 0.17 -9.36
CA ASP A 221 41.04 0.89 -8.62
C ASP A 221 41.73 1.96 -9.51
N ILE A 222 42.70 2.69 -8.94
CA ILE A 222 43.45 3.73 -9.69
C ILE A 222 44.14 3.18 -10.94
N LYS A 223 44.55 1.90 -10.93
CA LYS A 223 45.25 1.23 -12.03
C LYS A 223 44.28 0.54 -13.01
N GLY A 224 42.98 0.61 -12.77
CA GLY A 224 41.96 -0.04 -13.60
C GLY A 224 41.73 -1.52 -13.27
N HIS A 225 42.20 -2.02 -12.12
CA HIS A 225 41.89 -3.38 -11.67
C HIS A 225 40.52 -3.44 -10.98
N PRO A 226 39.74 -4.50 -11.17
CA PRO A 226 38.42 -4.65 -10.57
C PRO A 226 38.49 -4.87 -9.05
N ILE A 227 37.69 -4.11 -8.29
CA ILE A 227 37.54 -4.30 -6.84
C ILE A 227 36.44 -5.34 -6.59
N VAL A 228 36.83 -6.56 -6.21
CA VAL A 228 35.92 -7.68 -5.90
C VAL A 228 35.44 -7.60 -4.45
N GLY A 229 34.14 -7.82 -4.23
CA GLY A 229 33.52 -7.79 -2.89
C GLY A 229 33.29 -6.41 -2.26
N ALA A 230 33.48 -5.30 -2.99
CA ALA A 230 33.10 -3.96 -2.54
C ALA A 230 31.59 -3.79 -2.38
N LEU A 231 31.18 -3.14 -1.29
CA LEU A 231 29.80 -2.76 -1.03
C LEU A 231 29.56 -1.33 -1.53
N THR A 232 28.75 -1.20 -2.56
CA THR A 232 28.23 0.09 -3.03
C THR A 232 26.96 0.44 -2.28
N LYS A 233 26.85 1.66 -1.78
CA LYS A 233 25.64 2.22 -1.15
C LYS A 233 25.19 3.45 -1.92
N TRP A 234 23.93 3.49 -2.28
CA TRP A 234 23.33 4.50 -3.13
C TRP A 234 22.30 5.30 -2.34
N TYR A 235 22.40 6.63 -2.43
CA TYR A 235 21.49 7.56 -1.75
C TYR A 235 20.86 8.49 -2.78
N ALA A 236 19.53 8.54 -2.80
CA ALA A 236 18.73 9.48 -3.56
C ALA A 236 18.83 10.88 -2.92
N ARG A 237 19.10 11.91 -3.72
CA ARG A 237 19.17 13.29 -3.23
C ARG A 237 17.95 14.08 -3.69
N HIS A 238 17.07 14.45 -2.75
CA HIS A 238 15.85 15.22 -3.01
C HIS A 238 15.66 16.29 -1.94
N GLY A 239 15.38 17.54 -2.33
CA GLY A 239 15.09 18.62 -1.38
C GLY A 239 16.23 19.02 -0.43
N GLY A 240 17.46 18.51 -0.64
CA GLY A 240 18.59 18.70 0.28
C GLY A 240 18.85 17.52 1.21
N GLU A 241 17.95 16.53 1.26
CA GLU A 241 18.10 15.32 2.07
C GLU A 241 18.68 14.14 1.27
N GLU A 242 19.38 13.23 1.97
CA GLU A 242 19.95 11.99 1.41
C GLU A 242 19.14 10.78 1.91
N VAL A 243 18.29 10.22 1.04
CA VAL A 243 17.48 9.04 1.35
C VAL A 243 18.20 7.79 0.84
N PHE A 244 18.37 6.78 1.70
CA PHE A 244 18.98 5.51 1.28
C PHE A 244 18.11 4.83 0.22
N ALA A 245 18.69 4.50 -0.93
CA ALA A 245 17.99 3.86 -2.04
C ALA A 245 18.31 2.36 -2.13
N ALA A 246 19.59 2.00 -2.19
CA ALA A 246 19.99 0.60 -2.39
C ALA A 246 21.44 0.34 -2.00
N SER A 247 21.80 -0.94 -1.91
CA SER A 247 23.19 -1.37 -1.78
C SER A 247 23.46 -2.66 -2.53
N TYR A 248 24.60 -2.72 -3.23
CA TYR A 248 25.00 -3.86 -4.06
C TYR A 248 26.46 -4.24 -3.80
N ILE A 249 26.73 -5.54 -3.82
CA ILE A 249 28.08 -6.09 -3.66
C ILE A 249 28.63 -6.41 -5.06
N THR A 250 29.88 -6.05 -5.30
CA THR A 250 30.58 -6.38 -6.55
C THR A 250 30.97 -7.85 -6.58
N LEU A 251 30.71 -8.51 -7.71
CA LEU A 251 31.04 -9.90 -8.03
C LEU A 251 32.54 -10.08 -8.30
N ASP A 252 32.94 -11.32 -8.65
CA ASP A 252 34.33 -11.73 -8.86
C ASP A 252 35.08 -11.00 -10.00
N ASN A 253 34.36 -10.23 -10.82
CA ASN A 253 34.90 -9.38 -11.89
C ASN A 253 34.83 -7.87 -11.57
N GLY A 254 34.49 -7.51 -10.33
CA GLY A 254 34.31 -6.12 -9.89
C GLY A 254 32.99 -5.47 -10.30
N TRP A 255 32.08 -6.23 -10.93
CA TRP A 255 30.77 -5.71 -11.33
C TRP A 255 29.74 -5.85 -10.21
N PHE A 256 29.00 -4.77 -9.90
CA PHE A 256 27.76 -4.86 -9.16
C PHE A 256 26.57 -5.01 -10.12
N ASP A 257 25.57 -5.79 -9.69
CA ASP A 257 24.36 -6.07 -10.47
C ASP A 257 23.14 -5.42 -9.79
N ALA A 258 22.70 -4.29 -10.34
CA ALA A 258 21.42 -3.67 -10.01
C ALA A 258 20.40 -3.90 -11.15
N GLY A 259 20.47 -5.07 -11.79
CA GLY A 259 19.56 -5.50 -12.84
C GLY A 259 18.23 -6.08 -12.34
N ARG A 260 17.40 -6.53 -13.29
CA ARG A 260 16.12 -7.20 -13.02
C ARG A 260 16.34 -8.55 -12.30
N PRO A 261 15.35 -9.04 -11.50
CA PRO A 261 14.03 -8.46 -11.24
C PRO A 261 13.92 -7.68 -9.92
N ARG A 262 14.95 -7.71 -9.06
CA ARG A 262 14.91 -7.13 -7.70
C ARG A 262 15.88 -5.95 -7.49
N GLY A 263 16.70 -5.62 -8.49
CA GLY A 263 17.65 -4.53 -8.46
C GLY A 263 17.01 -3.16 -8.73
N GLY A 264 17.64 -2.35 -9.56
CA GLY A 264 17.23 -1.01 -9.94
C GLY A 264 17.99 0.10 -9.20
N LEU A 265 18.00 1.30 -9.76
CA LEU A 265 18.43 2.54 -9.12
C LEU A 265 17.50 3.68 -9.56
N PRO A 266 17.33 4.75 -8.76
CA PRO A 266 16.64 5.95 -9.21
C PRO A 266 17.28 6.51 -10.49
N TYR A 267 16.45 6.95 -11.44
CA TYR A 267 16.88 7.45 -12.76
C TYR A 267 16.66 8.96 -12.96
N SER A 268 15.63 9.52 -12.34
CA SER A 268 15.20 10.91 -12.55
C SER A 268 15.77 11.89 -11.53
N ILE A 269 16.60 11.41 -10.61
CA ILE A 269 17.21 12.21 -9.55
C ILE A 269 18.70 11.89 -9.38
N PRO A 270 19.52 12.86 -8.93
CA PRO A 270 20.94 12.60 -8.65
C PRO A 270 21.14 11.62 -7.50
N LEU A 271 22.15 10.77 -7.65
CA LEU A 271 22.54 9.75 -6.69
C LEU A 271 23.87 10.07 -6.05
N LYS A 272 23.99 9.85 -4.75
CA LYS A 272 25.27 9.85 -4.05
C LYS A 272 25.74 8.43 -3.83
N LEU A 273 26.96 8.14 -4.28
CA LEU A 273 27.61 6.85 -4.12
C LEU A 273 28.55 6.85 -2.92
N LYS A 274 28.44 5.82 -2.08
CA LYS A 274 29.45 5.49 -1.06
C LYS A 274 29.93 4.06 -1.30
N VAL A 275 31.21 3.91 -1.61
CA VAL A 275 31.83 2.59 -1.77
C VAL A 275 32.55 2.23 -0.47
N VAL A 276 32.31 1.03 0.05
CA VAL A 276 32.94 0.51 1.26
C VAL A 276 33.62 -0.81 0.94
N TYR A 277 34.90 -0.91 1.28
CA TYR A 277 35.70 -2.12 1.11
C TYR A 277 36.63 -2.32 2.31
N CYS A 278 36.77 -3.56 2.78
CA CYS A 278 37.58 -3.91 3.96
C CYS A 278 37.27 -3.05 5.21
N GLY A 279 36.00 -2.66 5.41
CA GLY A 279 35.57 -1.79 6.51
C GLY A 279 36.00 -0.32 6.38
N THR A 280 36.47 0.10 5.20
CA THR A 280 36.92 1.47 4.92
C THR A 280 36.13 2.08 3.76
N LYS A 281 35.76 3.36 3.90
CA LYS A 281 35.15 4.14 2.81
C LYS A 281 36.23 4.43 1.75
N LEU A 282 35.95 4.07 0.51
CA LEU A 282 36.77 4.44 -0.65
C LEU A 282 36.21 5.73 -1.27
N SER A 283 37.08 6.49 -1.95
CA SER A 283 36.69 7.77 -2.56
C SER A 283 36.53 7.58 -4.08
N PRO A 284 35.30 7.51 -4.61
CA PRO A 284 35.08 7.40 -6.04
C PRO A 284 35.42 8.70 -6.78
N GLU A 285 35.75 8.60 -8.07
CA GLU A 285 35.94 9.77 -8.93
C GLU A 285 34.67 10.62 -9.00
N LEU A 286 33.54 9.93 -9.16
CA LEU A 286 32.19 10.47 -9.16
C LEU A 286 31.50 10.11 -7.84
N GLU A 287 31.46 11.05 -6.89
CA GLU A 287 30.67 10.88 -5.65
C GLU A 287 29.19 11.15 -5.88
N ILE A 288 28.86 12.07 -6.79
CA ILE A 288 27.50 12.41 -7.21
C ILE A 288 27.36 11.99 -8.67
N ILE A 289 26.37 11.15 -8.93
CA ILE A 289 26.09 10.55 -10.24
C ILE A 289 24.74 11.07 -10.69
N ASP A 290 24.69 11.64 -11.89
CA ASP A 290 23.45 11.98 -12.57
C ASP A 290 23.09 10.83 -13.53
N PRO A 291 22.06 10.03 -13.24
CA PRO A 291 21.72 8.87 -14.06
C PRO A 291 21.45 9.19 -15.54
N GLN A 292 20.97 10.40 -15.87
CA GLN A 292 20.66 10.75 -17.25
C GLN A 292 21.91 11.06 -18.08
N ARG A 293 23.00 11.46 -17.42
CA ARG A 293 24.26 11.84 -18.07
C ARG A 293 25.33 10.75 -17.94
N ASP A 294 25.44 10.16 -16.77
CA ASP A 294 26.57 9.32 -16.37
C ASP A 294 26.30 7.82 -16.63
N PHE A 295 25.03 7.41 -16.81
CA PHE A 295 24.71 6.05 -17.22
C PHE A 295 24.73 5.90 -18.73
N ILE A 296 25.41 4.85 -19.20
CA ILE A 296 25.53 4.50 -20.61
C ILE A 296 24.40 3.52 -20.96
N TYR A 297 23.48 3.93 -21.82
CA TYR A 297 22.39 3.07 -22.28
C TYR A 297 22.89 2.05 -23.30
N ASP A 298 22.80 0.76 -22.99
CA ASP A 298 23.18 -0.34 -23.88
C ASP A 298 22.39 -1.63 -23.56
N PRO A 299 21.08 -1.67 -23.89
CA PRO A 299 20.18 -2.75 -23.49
C PRO A 299 20.48 -4.10 -24.17
N PHE A 300 21.39 -4.14 -25.15
CA PHE A 300 21.74 -5.36 -25.88
C PHE A 300 22.90 -6.12 -25.23
N LYS A 301 23.65 -5.46 -24.33
CA LYS A 301 24.82 -6.05 -23.68
C LYS A 301 24.45 -7.08 -22.61
N ASP A 302 23.36 -6.86 -21.88
CA ASP A 302 22.84 -7.80 -20.89
C ASP A 302 21.31 -7.67 -20.78
N PRO A 303 20.53 -8.75 -20.94
CA PRO A 303 19.07 -8.69 -20.83
C PRO A 303 18.56 -8.23 -19.45
N ASN A 304 19.39 -8.32 -18.41
CA ASN A 304 19.03 -7.94 -17.05
C ASN A 304 19.30 -6.46 -16.74
N ALA A 305 20.01 -5.71 -17.59
CA ALA A 305 20.34 -4.30 -17.36
C ALA A 305 20.23 -3.46 -18.63
N ASP A 306 19.66 -2.27 -18.51
CA ASP A 306 19.51 -1.35 -19.63
C ASP A 306 20.69 -0.35 -19.69
N TYR A 307 21.34 -0.14 -18.55
CA TYR A 307 22.33 0.90 -18.33
C TYR A 307 23.62 0.34 -17.73
N PHE A 308 24.74 0.97 -18.07
CA PHE A 308 26.08 0.59 -17.62
C PHE A 308 26.83 1.79 -17.06
N ILE A 309 27.65 1.58 -16.03
CA ILE A 309 28.52 2.62 -15.47
C ILE A 309 29.87 2.03 -15.02
N GLU A 310 30.96 2.72 -15.30
CA GLU A 310 32.29 2.39 -14.77
C GLU A 310 32.72 3.45 -13.76
N LEU A 311 33.17 3.02 -12.59
CA LEU A 311 33.49 3.90 -11.46
C LEU A 311 34.89 3.58 -10.95
N ARG A 312 35.82 4.53 -11.13
CA ARG A 312 37.19 4.43 -10.63
C ARG A 312 37.32 5.07 -9.27
N MET A 313 38.09 4.45 -8.38
CA MET A 313 38.43 5.01 -7.08
C MET A 313 39.67 5.89 -7.20
N LYS A 314 39.64 7.07 -6.58
CA LYS A 314 40.72 8.05 -6.60
C LYS A 314 41.87 7.69 -5.68
N ASP A 315 41.62 6.93 -4.62
CA ASP A 315 42.50 6.82 -3.45
C ASP A 315 42.97 5.39 -3.14
N THR A 316 42.61 4.40 -3.97
CA THR A 316 42.76 2.99 -3.62
C THR A 316 43.43 2.18 -4.73
N ILE A 317 44.33 1.29 -4.33
CA ILE A 317 45.04 0.34 -5.20
C ILE A 317 44.89 -1.05 -4.63
N ILE A 318 44.49 -2.00 -5.46
CA ILE A 318 44.37 -3.40 -5.07
C ILE A 318 45.74 -4.07 -5.26
N VAL A 319 46.17 -4.79 -4.22
CA VAL A 319 47.33 -5.67 -4.30
C VAL A 319 46.87 -7.10 -4.56
N ASP A 320 45.82 -7.53 -3.85
CA ASP A 320 45.25 -8.87 -3.92
C ASP A 320 43.82 -8.88 -3.33
N GLU A 321 43.13 -10.03 -3.34
CA GLU A 321 41.77 -10.16 -2.78
C GLU A 321 41.74 -9.74 -1.29
N TYR A 322 41.01 -8.66 -0.99
CA TYR A 322 40.95 -8.04 0.34
C TYR A 322 42.30 -7.55 0.92
N PHE A 323 43.26 -7.26 0.05
CA PHE A 323 44.50 -6.57 0.38
C PHE A 323 44.59 -5.30 -0.46
N ILE A 324 44.41 -4.15 0.20
CA ILE A 324 44.44 -2.85 -0.45
C ILE A 324 45.44 -1.89 0.18
N ILE A 325 45.84 -0.94 -0.65
CA ILE A 325 46.61 0.23 -0.26
C ILE A 325 45.75 1.44 -0.55
N LYS A 326 45.54 2.25 0.48
CA LYS A 326 44.81 3.50 0.42
C LYS A 326 45.77 4.67 0.63
N LEU A 327 45.58 5.70 -0.17
CA LEU A 327 46.38 6.91 -0.20
C LEU A 327 45.57 8.08 0.35
N SER A 328 46.12 8.86 1.28
CA SER A 328 45.44 10.08 1.73
C SER A 328 45.45 11.19 0.69
N ASP A 329 46.56 11.32 -0.06
CA ASP A 329 46.69 12.25 -1.18
C ASP A 329 47.37 11.55 -2.36
N THR A 330 46.65 11.41 -3.47
CA THR A 330 47.17 10.74 -4.66
C THR A 330 48.08 11.63 -5.51
N GLY A 331 48.00 12.95 -5.34
CA GLY A 331 48.96 13.88 -5.94
C GLY A 331 50.33 13.86 -5.25
N ALA A 332 50.42 13.27 -4.05
CA ALA A 332 51.65 13.19 -3.27
C ALA A 332 52.56 12.03 -3.68
N ILE A 333 52.13 11.10 -4.54
CA ILE A 333 52.96 9.97 -4.98
C ILE A 333 53.18 10.03 -6.49
N SER A 334 54.45 10.16 -6.89
CA SER A 334 54.85 10.29 -8.31
C SER A 334 55.14 8.95 -8.99
N LEU A 335 55.51 7.91 -8.23
CA LEU A 335 55.77 6.57 -8.73
C LEU A 335 55.36 5.56 -7.67
N LEU A 336 54.61 4.52 -8.03
CA LEU A 336 54.29 3.38 -7.16
C LEU A 336 54.41 2.06 -7.93
N LYS A 337 55.48 1.31 -7.65
CA LYS A 337 55.66 -0.07 -8.12
C LYS A 337 55.31 -1.04 -7.01
N ILE A 338 54.44 -1.99 -7.33
CA ILE A 338 54.01 -3.05 -6.43
C ILE A 338 54.51 -4.35 -7.03
N SER A 339 55.24 -5.13 -6.25
CA SER A 339 55.64 -6.49 -6.61
C SER A 339 55.21 -7.44 -5.50
N LYS A 340 54.50 -8.50 -5.86
CA LYS A 340 54.03 -9.54 -4.94
C LYS A 340 54.73 -10.86 -5.27
N ASN A 341 55.40 -11.42 -4.28
CA ASN A 341 55.86 -12.81 -4.22
C ASN A 341 54.95 -13.59 -3.26
N GLU A 342 55.12 -14.92 -3.16
CA GLU A 342 54.27 -15.78 -2.32
C GLU A 342 54.18 -15.30 -0.85
N ASN A 343 55.30 -14.85 -0.29
CA ASN A 343 55.40 -14.48 1.13
C ASN A 343 55.74 -13.00 1.38
N GLU A 344 55.84 -12.18 0.33
CA GLU A 344 56.27 -10.78 0.45
C GLU A 344 55.57 -9.89 -0.57
N VAL A 345 55.01 -8.78 -0.11
CA VAL A 345 54.58 -7.67 -0.94
C VAL A 345 55.54 -6.51 -0.74
N ALA A 346 56.23 -6.10 -1.80
CA ALA A 346 57.13 -4.96 -1.79
C ALA A 346 56.52 -3.79 -2.58
N LEU A 347 56.53 -2.62 -1.94
CA LEU A 347 56.03 -1.35 -2.45
C LEU A 347 57.21 -0.40 -2.56
N LYS A 348 57.52 0.02 -3.79
CA LYS A 348 58.51 1.08 -4.04
C LYS A 348 57.77 2.33 -4.46
N LEU A 349 57.86 3.36 -3.64
CA LEU A 349 57.15 4.61 -3.86
C LEU A 349 58.07 5.83 -3.77
N ASN A 350 57.74 6.86 -4.54
CA ASN A 350 58.38 8.16 -4.48
C ASN A 350 57.36 9.21 -4.08
N ALA A 351 57.47 9.72 -2.85
CA ALA A 351 56.58 10.73 -2.30
C ALA A 351 57.13 12.13 -2.60
N SER A 352 56.31 12.98 -3.21
CA SER A 352 56.60 14.39 -3.48
C SER A 352 56.17 15.32 -2.34
N LYS A 353 55.34 14.83 -1.41
CA LYS A 353 54.85 15.55 -0.22
C LYS A 353 54.58 14.57 0.91
N SER A 354 54.51 15.07 2.14
CA SER A 354 54.09 14.26 3.28
C SER A 354 52.67 13.73 3.10
N SER A 355 52.49 12.41 3.19
CA SER A 355 51.21 11.72 3.01
C SER A 355 51.14 10.49 3.90
N ILE A 356 49.92 10.06 4.22
CA ILE A 356 49.67 8.82 4.96
C ILE A 356 49.35 7.72 3.94
N LEU A 357 50.12 6.65 4.00
CA LEU A 357 49.85 5.40 3.29
C LEU A 357 49.17 4.44 4.26
N THR A 358 47.94 4.08 3.97
CA THR A 358 47.17 3.12 4.76
C THR A 358 47.17 1.78 4.05
N THR A 359 47.77 0.76 4.66
CA THR A 359 47.72 -0.62 4.16
C THR A 359 46.66 -1.39 4.95
N ILE A 360 45.72 -2.03 4.25
CA ILE A 360 44.64 -2.80 4.87
C ILE A 360 44.75 -4.24 4.41
N VAL A 361 44.85 -5.16 5.37
CA VAL A 361 45.11 -6.57 5.11
C VAL A 361 44.10 -7.45 5.85
N HIS A 362 43.56 -8.43 5.16
CA HIS A 362 42.64 -9.43 5.71
C HIS A 362 43.34 -10.38 6.72
N GLU A 363 42.63 -10.84 7.77
CA GLU A 363 43.21 -11.67 8.83
C GLU A 363 43.90 -12.95 8.35
N ASP A 364 43.37 -13.59 7.30
CA ASP A 364 43.92 -14.82 6.72
C ASP A 364 45.27 -14.66 6.01
N TYR A 365 45.77 -13.42 5.79
CA TYR A 365 47.14 -13.20 5.28
C TYR A 365 48.23 -13.36 6.34
N ASN A 366 47.87 -13.40 7.63
CA ASN A 366 48.81 -13.52 8.77
C ASN A 366 50.08 -12.65 8.59
N VAL A 367 49.92 -11.32 8.66
CA VAL A 367 51.06 -10.40 8.51
C VAL A 367 52.06 -10.62 9.65
N SER A 368 53.26 -11.08 9.30
CA SER A 368 54.30 -11.41 10.28
C SER A 368 55.13 -10.18 10.70
N LYS A 369 55.46 -9.31 9.74
CA LYS A 369 56.17 -8.04 9.96
C LYS A 369 55.97 -7.11 8.77
N ILE A 370 55.98 -5.81 9.04
CA ILE A 370 56.05 -4.75 8.02
C ILE A 370 57.34 -3.99 8.24
N LYS A 371 58.12 -3.79 7.17
CA LYS A 371 59.34 -2.98 7.18
C LYS A 371 59.16 -1.78 6.29
N VAL A 372 59.47 -0.59 6.81
CA VAL A 372 59.55 0.66 6.05
C VAL A 372 61.01 1.09 6.05
N ASN A 373 61.66 1.13 4.89
CA ASN A 373 63.09 1.44 4.77
C ASN A 373 63.96 0.60 5.74
N ASN A 374 63.68 -0.70 5.84
CA ASN A 374 64.27 -1.67 6.77
C ASN A 374 63.95 -1.52 8.27
N VAL A 375 63.21 -0.49 8.70
CA VAL A 375 62.73 -0.34 10.08
C VAL A 375 61.42 -1.11 10.26
N GLN A 376 61.35 -1.96 11.28
CA GLN A 376 60.17 -2.79 11.55
C GLN A 376 59.10 -2.02 12.32
N LEU A 377 57.84 -2.13 11.87
CA LEU A 377 56.65 -1.68 12.60
C LEU A 377 56.18 -2.77 13.57
N GLU A 378 55.87 -2.39 14.81
CA GLU A 378 55.60 -3.34 15.90
C GLU A 378 54.14 -3.84 15.96
N SER A 379 53.16 -3.06 15.47
CA SER A 379 51.75 -3.44 15.57
C SER A 379 50.85 -2.77 14.52
N PRO A 380 49.68 -3.34 14.20
CA PRO A 380 48.64 -2.67 13.42
C PRO A 380 48.12 -1.44 14.16
N THR A 381 47.94 -0.34 13.43
CA THR A 381 47.42 0.92 13.96
C THR A 381 45.96 0.79 14.40
N GLU A 382 45.17 0.04 13.65
CA GLU A 382 43.74 -0.17 13.93
C GLU A 382 43.33 -1.58 13.46
N VAL A 383 42.34 -2.18 14.13
CA VAL A 383 41.68 -3.40 13.66
C VAL A 383 40.20 -3.09 13.42
N ARG A 384 39.73 -3.30 12.18
CA ARG A 384 38.33 -3.11 11.82
C ARG A 384 37.65 -4.43 11.54
N LYS A 385 36.41 -4.55 12.00
CA LYS A 385 35.57 -5.71 11.69
C LYS A 385 34.62 -5.38 10.55
N TRP A 386 34.62 -6.20 9.51
CA TRP A 386 33.72 -6.06 8.36
C TRP A 386 33.26 -7.43 7.87
N GLY A 387 31.94 -7.62 7.75
CA GLY A 387 31.36 -8.91 7.34
C GLY A 387 31.77 -10.09 8.23
N GLN A 388 31.89 -9.86 9.54
CA GLN A 388 32.37 -10.81 10.57
C GLN A 388 33.87 -11.11 10.56
N ILE A 389 34.65 -10.48 9.68
CA ILE A 389 36.09 -10.71 9.54
C ILE A 389 36.89 -9.50 10.02
N ASN A 390 38.09 -9.72 10.59
CA ASN A 390 38.98 -8.65 11.00
C ASN A 390 39.92 -8.23 9.87
N PHE A 391 40.11 -6.92 9.76
CA PHE A 391 41.03 -6.24 8.85
C PHE A 391 42.05 -5.47 9.67
N TYR A 392 43.32 -5.74 9.43
CA TYR A 392 44.44 -5.08 10.08
C TYR A 392 44.87 -3.88 9.25
N ILE A 393 44.85 -2.71 9.87
CA ILE A 393 45.15 -1.43 9.23
C ILE A 393 46.49 -0.93 9.76
N TYR A 394 47.39 -0.63 8.84
CA TYR A 394 48.71 -0.07 9.11
C TYR A 394 48.82 1.29 8.44
N ASN A 395 48.92 2.35 9.24
CA ASN A 395 49.14 3.70 8.76
C ASN A 395 50.64 4.00 8.81
N VAL A 396 51.22 4.32 7.66
CA VAL A 396 52.61 4.74 7.53
C VAL A 396 52.63 6.19 7.07
N THR A 397 53.18 7.06 7.89
CA THR A 397 53.46 8.44 7.48
C THR A 397 54.72 8.43 6.63
N ILE A 398 54.61 8.96 5.41
CA ILE A 398 55.67 9.01 4.42
C ILE A 398 55.97 10.49 4.18
N GLU A 399 57.21 10.92 4.36
CA GLU A 399 57.67 12.26 4.04
C GLU A 399 58.17 12.33 2.59
N GLU A 400 58.65 13.48 2.14
CA GLU A 400 59.18 13.61 0.78
C GLU A 400 60.42 12.74 0.59
N GLY A 401 60.41 11.85 -0.41
CA GLY A 401 61.53 10.94 -0.70
C GLY A 401 61.14 9.57 -1.25
N LEU A 402 62.17 8.72 -1.40
CA LEU A 402 62.04 7.34 -1.86
C LEU A 402 61.84 6.39 -0.67
N TYR A 403 60.81 5.55 -0.75
CA TYR A 403 60.48 4.57 0.27
C TYR A 403 60.33 3.18 -0.32
N GLU A 404 60.83 2.19 0.42
CA GLU A 404 60.57 0.77 0.19
C GLU A 404 59.83 0.19 1.40
N ILE A 405 58.58 -0.25 1.18
CA ILE A 405 57.74 -0.88 2.19
C ILE A 405 57.60 -2.35 1.84
N LYS A 406 58.02 -3.23 2.74
CA LYS A 406 57.97 -4.69 2.59
C LYS A 406 57.04 -5.28 3.63
N ILE A 407 56.02 -5.98 3.16
CA ILE A 407 54.98 -6.61 3.98
C ILE A 407 55.15 -8.11 3.83
N PHE A 408 55.51 -8.78 4.92
CA PHE A 408 55.73 -10.22 4.93
C PHE A 408 54.44 -10.93 5.35
N ILE A 409 53.87 -11.69 4.42
CA ILE A 409 52.58 -12.37 4.56
C ILE A 409 52.78 -13.89 4.57
N ASN A 410 51.88 -14.60 5.25
CA ASN A 410 51.77 -16.05 5.18
C ASN A 410 50.29 -16.42 4.95
N PRO A 411 49.82 -16.27 3.69
CA PRO A 411 48.41 -16.43 3.37
C PRO A 411 47.95 -17.88 3.53
N LYS A 412 46.75 -18.05 4.09
CA LYS A 412 46.06 -19.36 4.04
C LYS A 412 45.68 -19.69 2.58
N GLN A 413 45.54 -20.99 2.29
CA GLN A 413 45.21 -21.50 0.95
C GLN A 413 43.92 -20.91 0.35
N GLN A 414 42.97 -20.48 1.18
CA GLN A 414 41.73 -19.84 0.74
C GLN A 414 41.36 -18.72 1.71
N ILE A 415 41.15 -17.51 1.18
CA ILE A 415 40.75 -16.33 1.95
C ILE A 415 39.24 -16.38 2.16
N LYS A 416 38.78 -16.22 3.40
CA LYS A 416 37.34 -16.21 3.69
C LYS A 416 36.69 -14.95 3.12
N LYS A 417 35.56 -15.10 2.42
CA LYS A 417 34.78 -13.95 1.94
C LYS A 417 33.95 -13.33 3.08
N PRO A 418 33.92 -11.99 3.25
CA PRO A 418 33.08 -11.33 4.24
C PRO A 418 31.59 -11.60 3.99
N LYS A 419 30.84 -11.89 5.06
CA LYS A 419 29.37 -12.04 4.97
C LYS A 419 28.72 -10.67 5.05
N ILE A 420 28.35 -10.13 3.90
CA ILE A 420 27.72 -8.80 3.77
C ILE A 420 26.36 -8.98 3.09
N SER A 421 25.33 -8.32 3.62
CA SER A 421 24.03 -8.25 2.97
C SER A 421 23.98 -7.08 1.98
N SER A 422 23.41 -7.34 0.81
CA SER A 422 22.97 -6.31 -0.14
C SER A 422 21.45 -6.15 -0.02
N ARG A 423 20.93 -5.02 -0.49
CA ARG A 423 19.49 -4.73 -0.53
C ARG A 423 19.21 -3.97 -1.81
N GLY A 424 18.50 -4.60 -2.75
CA GLY A 424 18.16 -3.97 -4.03
C GLY A 424 17.18 -2.81 -3.86
N TYR A 425 17.14 -1.88 -4.83
CA TYR A 425 16.19 -0.77 -4.80
C TYR A 425 14.74 -1.25 -4.82
N LEU A 426 14.39 -2.14 -5.75
CA LEU A 426 13.04 -2.74 -5.79
C LEU A 426 12.75 -3.64 -4.59
N GLU A 427 13.77 -4.31 -4.03
CA GLU A 427 13.65 -5.06 -2.78
C GLU A 427 13.49 -4.15 -1.56
N SER A 428 14.03 -2.93 -1.58
CA SER A 428 13.79 -1.93 -0.54
C SER A 428 12.36 -1.41 -0.60
N LEU A 429 11.82 -1.24 -1.82
CA LEU A 429 10.44 -0.87 -2.12
C LEU A 429 9.45 -1.96 -1.71
N SER A 430 9.70 -3.21 -2.12
CA SER A 430 8.87 -4.36 -1.69
C SER A 430 9.06 -4.63 -0.20
N GLY A 431 10.25 -4.36 0.35
CA GLY A 431 10.59 -4.50 1.76
C GLY A 431 9.67 -3.75 2.72
N ASN A 432 9.16 -2.59 2.30
CA ASN A 432 8.17 -1.83 3.06
C ASN A 432 6.74 -2.40 2.94
N ILE A 433 6.51 -3.31 1.99
CA ILE A 433 5.23 -3.96 1.67
C ILE A 433 5.32 -5.49 1.88
N ASN A 434 6.42 -5.99 2.45
CA ASN A 434 6.72 -7.42 2.56
C ASN A 434 5.73 -8.18 3.46
N ASN A 435 4.86 -7.50 4.19
CA ASN A 435 3.68 -8.13 4.76
C ASN A 435 2.49 -7.89 3.82
N LEU A 436 2.41 -8.68 2.74
CA LEU A 436 1.13 -8.94 2.05
C LEU A 436 0.05 -9.37 3.06
N GLU A 437 0.48 -10.01 4.15
CA GLU A 437 -0.36 -10.30 5.32
C GLU A 437 -0.92 -9.04 5.97
N ASP A 438 -0.12 -7.98 6.15
CA ASP A 438 -0.57 -6.71 6.73
C ASP A 438 -1.57 -6.03 5.78
N LEU A 439 -1.29 -5.96 4.48
CA LEU A 439 -2.25 -5.48 3.49
C LEU A 439 -3.54 -6.31 3.49
N GLY A 440 -3.42 -7.63 3.64
CA GLY A 440 -4.52 -8.56 3.79
C GLY A 440 -5.36 -8.28 5.05
N ARG A 441 -4.70 -8.00 6.18
CA ARG A 441 -5.36 -7.62 7.44
C ARG A 441 -6.05 -6.27 7.33
N THR A 442 -5.40 -5.27 6.72
CA THR A 442 -5.98 -3.94 6.47
C THR A 442 -7.23 -4.03 5.60
N ILE A 443 -7.22 -4.83 4.52
CA ILE A 443 -8.43 -4.97 3.71
C ILE A 443 -9.49 -5.81 4.42
N ALA A 444 -9.10 -6.79 5.23
CA ALA A 444 -10.03 -7.59 6.01
C ALA A 444 -10.77 -6.77 7.08
N SER A 445 -10.08 -5.84 7.76
CA SER A 445 -10.72 -4.92 8.71
C SER A 445 -11.71 -4.00 8.00
N ALA A 446 -11.35 -3.47 6.83
CA ALA A 446 -12.26 -2.68 5.99
C ALA A 446 -13.50 -3.47 5.54
N ILE A 447 -13.34 -4.73 5.13
CA ILE A 447 -14.48 -5.59 4.78
C ILE A 447 -15.38 -5.81 6.00
N PHE A 448 -14.80 -6.09 7.16
CA PHE A 448 -15.60 -6.30 8.37
C PHE A 448 -16.36 -5.03 8.75
N GLU A 449 -15.68 -3.89 8.84
CA GLU A 449 -16.26 -2.63 9.29
C GLU A 449 -17.25 -2.05 8.27
N TRP A 450 -16.92 -2.06 6.97
CA TRP A 450 -17.68 -1.33 5.95
C TRP A 450 -18.58 -2.20 5.09
N ILE A 451 -18.51 -3.53 5.23
CA ILE A 451 -19.46 -4.46 4.59
C ILE A 451 -20.26 -5.22 5.65
N MET A 452 -19.58 -5.94 6.55
CA MET A 452 -20.28 -6.86 7.45
C MET A 452 -21.16 -6.11 8.46
N LEU A 453 -20.66 -5.04 9.09
CA LEU A 453 -21.48 -4.22 10.00
C LEU A 453 -22.68 -3.58 9.28
N PRO A 454 -22.54 -2.90 8.13
CA PRO A 454 -23.71 -2.41 7.40
C PRO A 454 -24.70 -3.49 6.96
N ILE A 455 -24.24 -4.66 6.52
CA ILE A 455 -25.14 -5.77 6.14
C ILE A 455 -25.92 -6.28 7.35
N THR A 456 -25.27 -6.46 8.50
CA THR A 456 -25.96 -6.87 9.72
C THR A 456 -26.98 -5.82 10.15
N TYR A 457 -26.62 -4.54 10.09
CA TYR A 457 -27.53 -3.44 10.38
C TYR A 457 -28.75 -3.42 9.44
N LEU A 458 -28.52 -3.50 8.13
CA LEU A 458 -29.59 -3.57 7.14
C LEU A 458 -30.49 -4.78 7.35
N SER A 459 -29.94 -5.92 7.78
CA SER A 459 -30.72 -7.11 8.11
C SER A 459 -31.67 -6.84 9.29
N ILE A 460 -31.20 -6.13 10.33
CA ILE A 460 -32.04 -5.69 11.46
C ILE A 460 -33.14 -4.74 10.98
N LEU A 461 -32.84 -3.81 10.06
CA LEU A 461 -33.82 -2.89 9.49
C LEU A 461 -34.88 -3.63 8.67
N ILE A 462 -34.46 -4.62 7.86
CA ILE A 462 -35.36 -5.46 7.06
C ILE A 462 -36.26 -6.28 7.98
N MET A 463 -35.73 -6.90 9.03
CA MET A 463 -36.52 -7.66 10.01
C MET A 463 -37.53 -6.77 10.74
N SER A 464 -37.10 -5.58 11.16
CA SER A 464 -37.99 -4.57 11.75
C SER A 464 -39.08 -4.14 10.76
N THR A 465 -38.72 -3.97 9.48
CA THR A 465 -39.65 -3.62 8.40
C THR A 465 -40.72 -4.69 8.23
N TYR A 466 -40.36 -5.97 8.23
CA TYR A 466 -41.33 -7.05 8.16
C TYR A 466 -42.25 -7.10 9.39
N SER A 467 -41.71 -6.85 10.58
CA SER A 467 -42.48 -6.80 11.82
C SER A 467 -43.55 -5.69 11.76
N LEU A 468 -43.13 -4.46 11.40
CA LEU A 468 -44.05 -3.33 11.28
C LEU A 468 -45.04 -3.50 10.13
N ALA A 469 -44.60 -4.04 8.99
CA ALA A 469 -45.49 -4.35 7.86
C ALA A 469 -46.57 -5.36 8.24
N TYR A 470 -46.25 -6.34 9.09
CA TYR A 470 -47.23 -7.30 9.60
C TYR A 470 -48.28 -6.62 10.50
N VAL A 471 -47.86 -5.68 11.36
CA VAL A 471 -48.78 -4.90 12.20
C VAL A 471 -49.71 -4.04 11.35
N ILE A 472 -49.20 -3.38 10.30
CA ILE A 472 -49.97 -2.51 9.41
C ILE A 472 -50.89 -3.30 8.45
N GLY A 473 -50.39 -4.41 7.91
CA GLY A 473 -51.03 -5.18 6.84
C GLY A 473 -51.89 -6.36 7.32
N GLY A 474 -51.69 -6.85 8.54
CA GLY A 474 -52.40 -8.00 9.12
C GLY A 474 -52.13 -9.34 8.42
N ARG A 475 -51.12 -9.41 7.54
CA ARG A 475 -50.70 -10.62 6.81
C ARG A 475 -49.19 -10.66 6.70
N ARG A 476 -48.61 -11.86 6.80
CA ARG A 476 -47.19 -12.08 6.45
C ARG A 476 -47.00 -11.75 4.98
N VAL A 477 -45.95 -11.01 4.66
CA VAL A 477 -45.50 -10.78 3.28
C VAL A 477 -45.27 -12.15 2.65
N ARG A 478 -46.12 -12.54 1.69
CA ARG A 478 -45.86 -13.71 0.87
C ARG A 478 -45.00 -13.24 -0.29
N LEU A 479 -43.73 -13.59 -0.27
CA LEU A 479 -42.96 -13.63 -1.50
C LEU A 479 -43.71 -14.57 -2.45
N PRO A 480 -43.86 -14.25 -3.74
CA PRO A 480 -44.50 -15.12 -4.73
C PRO A 480 -43.55 -16.27 -5.10
N ILE A 481 -43.05 -16.99 -4.10
CA ILE A 481 -42.29 -18.22 -4.26
C ILE A 481 -43.05 -19.25 -3.42
N LYS A 482 -43.76 -20.14 -4.12
CA LYS A 482 -44.24 -21.38 -3.52
C LYS A 482 -43.00 -22.19 -3.15
N THR A 483 -42.70 -22.32 -1.87
CA THR A 483 -42.00 -23.49 -1.34
C THR A 483 -43.03 -24.53 -0.96
#